data_AF-D5RDW9-F1
#
_entry.id   AF-D5RDW9-F1
#
_cell.length_a   1.000
_cell.length_b   1.000
_cell.length_c   1.000
_cell.angle_alpha   90.00
_cell.angle_beta   90.00
_cell.angle_gamma   90.00
#
_symmetry.space_group_name_H-M   'P 1'
#
loop_
_entity.id
_entity.type
_entity.pdbx_description
1 polymer ?
#
loop_
_entity_poly.entity_id
_entity_poly.type
_entity_poly.pdbx_seq_one_letter_code
_entity_poly.pdbx_strand_id
1 'polypeptide(L)'
;MSELEIKIIKFLLSSAVYSENAIMKNLGIDKDTLDKSFKILEENGYLESYENFIKREKLNEESDCCKTKKNKICSSCSSSSCSSCSSNSSCCDNNIFSDLTDFSKIKVITMKAVDNFS
;
A
#
# COMPACT_ATOMS: atom_id res chain seq x y z
N MET A 1 -2.93 21.69 -9.32
CA MET A 1 -1.67 21.06 -8.90
C MET A 1 -0.61 22.15 -8.85
N SER A 2 0.06 22.31 -7.71
CA SER A 2 1.08 23.33 -7.43
C SER A 2 2.50 22.75 -7.51
N GLU A 3 3.51 23.62 -7.45
CA GLU A 3 4.91 23.20 -7.40
C GLU A 3 5.25 22.30 -6.21
N LEU A 4 4.55 22.47 -5.08
CA LEU A 4 4.76 21.67 -3.89
C LEU A 4 4.31 20.22 -4.12
N GLU A 5 3.16 20.00 -4.78
CA GLU A 5 2.72 18.65 -5.15
C GLU A 5 3.69 17.97 -6.12
N ILE A 6 4.25 18.72 -7.07
CA ILE A 6 5.26 18.19 -8.01
C ILE A 6 6.54 17.78 -7.25
N LYS A 7 6.99 18.59 -6.29
CA LYS A 7 8.13 18.26 -5.44
C LYS A 7 7.87 17.02 -4.59
N ILE A 8 6.67 16.87 -4.03
CA ILE A 8 6.26 15.67 -3.29
C ILE A 8 6.34 14.44 -4.20
N ILE A 9 5.76 14.49 -5.42
CA ILE A 9 5.81 13.35 -6.35
C ILE A 9 7.26 12.98 -6.67
N LYS A 10 8.09 13.95 -7.07
CA LYS A 10 9.50 13.69 -7.40
C LYS A 10 10.28 13.12 -6.22
N PHE A 11 10.00 13.60 -5.01
CA PHE A 11 10.59 13.05 -3.81
C PHE A 11 10.15 11.60 -3.60
N LEU A 12 8.85 11.30 -3.73
CA LEU A 12 8.33 9.94 -3.62
C LEU A 12 8.85 9.00 -4.72
N LEU A 13 9.11 9.49 -5.94
CA LEU A 13 9.72 8.70 -7.01
C LEU A 13 11.21 8.39 -6.76
N SER A 14 11.89 9.18 -5.93
CA SER A 14 13.31 9.00 -5.67
C SER A 14 13.63 7.82 -4.73
N SER A 15 12.64 7.26 -4.03
CA SER A 15 12.84 6.04 -3.24
C SER A 15 11.57 5.19 -3.11
N ALA A 16 11.73 3.95 -2.64
CA ALA A 16 10.63 3.00 -2.54
C ALA A 16 9.59 3.35 -1.44
N VAL A 17 10.00 3.95 -0.31
CA VAL A 17 9.11 4.17 0.86
C VAL A 17 9.56 5.39 1.68
N TYR A 18 8.60 6.25 2.05
CA TYR A 18 8.82 7.37 2.97
C TYR A 18 7.75 7.47 4.05
N SER A 19 8.13 7.93 5.23
CA SER A 19 7.18 8.36 6.27
C SER A 19 6.80 9.83 6.09
N GLU A 20 5.60 10.22 6.55
CA GLU A 20 5.14 11.62 6.57
C GLU A 20 6.19 12.55 7.19
N ASN A 21 6.77 12.13 8.32
CA ASN A 21 7.82 12.88 9.02
C ASN A 21 9.07 13.11 8.16
N ALA A 22 9.46 12.14 7.33
CA ALA A 22 10.59 12.30 6.42
C ALA A 22 10.28 13.32 5.32
N ILE A 23 9.06 13.27 4.76
CA ILE A 23 8.60 14.20 3.73
C ILE A 23 8.54 15.62 4.29
N MET A 24 7.92 15.79 5.47
CA MET A 24 7.83 17.08 6.18
C MET A 24 9.21 17.69 6.42
N LYS A 25 10.17 16.90 6.91
CA LYS A 25 11.55 17.38 7.16
C LYS A 25 12.30 17.74 5.90
N ASN A 26 12.15 16.97 4.82
CA ASN A 26 12.87 17.23 3.56
C ASN A 26 12.30 18.44 2.81
N LEU A 27 10.98 18.62 2.85
CA LEU A 27 10.31 19.72 2.14
C LEU A 27 10.13 20.97 3.01
N GLY A 28 10.38 20.88 4.31
CA GLY A 28 10.21 22.00 5.25
C GLY A 28 8.76 22.43 5.42
N ILE A 29 7.82 21.47 5.38
CA ILE A 29 6.37 21.72 5.45
C ILE A 29 5.76 21.13 6.71
N ASP A 30 4.65 21.72 7.16
CA ASP A 30 3.85 21.20 8.25
C ASP A 30 2.92 20.06 7.79
N LYS A 31 2.31 19.38 8.77
CA LYS A 31 1.44 18.23 8.51
C LYS A 31 0.16 18.62 7.79
N ASP A 32 -0.47 19.75 8.15
CA ASP A 32 -1.74 20.16 7.53
C ASP A 32 -1.55 20.50 6.05
N THR A 33 -0.40 21.09 5.69
CA THR A 33 0.01 21.33 4.32
C THR A 33 0.23 20.01 3.57
N LEU A 34 0.96 19.06 4.18
CA LEU A 34 1.18 17.74 3.59
C LEU A 34 -0.14 16.98 3.35
N ASP A 35 -1.04 16.97 4.33
CA ASP A 35 -2.34 16.28 4.25
C ASP A 35 -3.22 16.87 3.15
N LYS A 36 -3.24 18.19 2.99
CA LYS A 36 -3.94 18.87 1.87
C LYS A 36 -3.35 18.47 0.53
N SER A 37 -2.02 18.46 0.41
CA SER A 37 -1.35 18.08 -0.83
C SER A 37 -1.57 16.61 -1.18
N PHE A 38 -1.56 15.71 -0.20
CA PHE A 38 -1.92 14.31 -0.43
C PHE A 38 -3.35 14.15 -0.93
N LYS A 39 -4.32 14.89 -0.36
CA LYS A 39 -5.70 14.86 -0.85
C LYS A 39 -5.80 15.34 -2.31
N ILE A 40 -5.11 16.42 -2.66
CA ILE A 40 -5.05 16.93 -4.05
C ILE A 40 -4.42 15.88 -4.97
N LEU A 41 -3.33 15.23 -4.55
CA LEU A 41 -2.66 14.20 -5.34
C LEU A 41 -3.54 12.95 -5.54
N GLU A 42 -4.32 12.56 -4.53
CA GLU A 42 -5.30 11.48 -4.63
C GLU A 42 -6.45 11.83 -5.59
N GLU A 43 -7.04 13.02 -5.46
CA GLU A 43 -8.12 13.49 -6.35
C GLU A 43 -7.66 13.59 -7.81
N ASN A 44 -6.39 13.92 -8.04
CA ASN A 44 -5.79 13.95 -9.38
C ASN A 44 -5.32 12.56 -9.88
N GLY A 45 -5.42 11.52 -9.06
CA GLY A 45 -5.05 10.14 -9.40
C GLY A 45 -3.54 9.88 -9.44
N TYR A 46 -2.74 10.70 -8.76
CA TYR A 46 -1.29 10.51 -8.60
C TYR A 46 -0.93 9.66 -7.38
N LEU A 47 -1.82 9.65 -6.39
CA LEU A 47 -1.76 8.76 -5.24
C LEU A 47 -3.03 7.92 -5.19
N GLU A 48 -2.93 6.70 -4.70
CA GLU A 48 -4.06 5.83 -4.38
C GLU A 48 -3.88 5.21 -3.00
N SER A 49 -4.99 4.84 -2.35
CA SER A 49 -4.88 4.06 -1.11
C SER A 49 -4.31 2.68 -1.42
N TYR A 50 -3.62 2.09 -0.45
CA TYR A 50 -3.11 0.73 -0.58
C TYR A 50 -4.23 -0.28 -0.92
N GLU A 51 -5.44 -0.08 -0.40
CA GLU A 51 -6.58 -0.93 -0.73
C GLU A 51 -6.94 -0.88 -2.23
N ASN A 52 -6.90 0.30 -2.83
CA ASN A 52 -7.19 0.46 -4.26
C ASN A 52 -6.07 -0.13 -5.12
N PHE A 53 -4.82 0.07 -4.70
CA PHE A 53 -3.65 -0.56 -5.33
C PHE A 53 -3.79 -2.09 -5.36
N ILE A 54 -4.10 -2.72 -4.22
CA ILE A 54 -4.23 -4.18 -4.12
C ILE A 54 -5.38 -4.71 -4.98
N LYS A 55 -6.51 -3.99 -5.05
CA LYS A 55 -7.64 -4.34 -5.92
C LYS A 55 -7.24 -4.28 -7.39
N ARG A 56 -6.49 -3.25 -7.80
CA ARG A 56 -6.02 -3.04 -9.19
C ARG A 56 -4.98 -4.07 -9.62
N GLU A 57 -3.98 -4.31 -8.78
CA GLU A 57 -2.93 -5.32 -9.02
C GLU A 57 -3.45 -6.76 -8.88
N LYS A 58 -4.73 -6.94 -8.52
CA LYS A 58 -5.34 -8.25 -8.30
C LYS A 58 -4.54 -9.14 -7.34
N LEU A 59 -3.82 -8.54 -6.39
CA LEU A 59 -3.07 -9.26 -5.37
C LEU A 59 -4.00 -9.99 -4.37
N ASN A 60 -5.32 -9.79 -4.52
CA ASN A 60 -6.42 -10.51 -3.87
C ASN A 60 -7.19 -11.45 -4.84
N GLU A 61 -6.61 -11.91 -5.96
CA GLU A 61 -7.19 -13.06 -6.67
C GLU A 61 -7.18 -14.28 -5.72
N GLU A 62 -8.36 -14.86 -5.55
CA GLU A 62 -8.83 -15.88 -4.59
C GLU A 62 -8.02 -17.19 -4.52
N SER A 63 -6.80 -17.23 -5.06
CA SER A 63 -5.95 -18.42 -5.14
C SER A 63 -4.90 -18.53 -4.02
N ASP A 64 -4.54 -17.44 -3.35
CA ASP A 64 -3.51 -17.45 -2.29
C ASP A 64 -4.12 -17.26 -0.90
N CYS A 65 -4.38 -18.40 -0.24
CA CYS A 65 -4.86 -18.54 1.14
C CYS A 65 -4.20 -17.59 2.15
N CYS A 66 -2.92 -17.26 1.95
CA CYS A 66 -2.14 -16.48 2.89
C CYS A 66 -2.12 -14.97 2.66
N LYS A 67 -2.72 -14.46 1.58
CA LYS A 67 -2.76 -13.01 1.30
C LYS A 67 -4.03 -12.32 1.82
N THR A 68 -4.97 -13.07 2.40
CA THR A 68 -6.22 -12.53 2.96
C THR A 68 -6.15 -12.40 4.49
N LYS A 69 -6.95 -11.47 5.04
CA LYS A 69 -7.03 -11.19 6.49
C LYS A 69 -7.18 -12.50 7.30
N LYS A 70 -6.48 -12.59 8.43
CA LYS A 70 -6.36 -13.72 9.38
C LYS A 70 -7.65 -14.42 9.81
N ASN A 71 -8.82 -13.87 9.46
CA ASN A 71 -10.13 -14.35 9.91
C ASN A 71 -10.91 -15.15 8.87
N LYS A 72 -10.33 -15.47 7.70
CA LYS A 72 -10.97 -16.36 6.72
C LYS A 72 -10.44 -17.77 6.93
N ILE A 73 -11.32 -18.66 7.40
CA ILE A 73 -11.04 -20.11 7.44
C ILE A 73 -10.81 -20.55 6.01
N CYS A 74 -9.57 -20.94 5.72
CA CYS A 74 -9.14 -21.30 4.38
C CYS A 74 -9.58 -22.73 4.08
N SER A 75 -10.78 -22.88 3.51
CA SER A 75 -11.41 -24.20 3.30
C SER A 75 -10.94 -24.94 2.05
N SER A 76 -10.19 -24.29 1.15
CA SER A 76 -9.84 -24.88 -0.15
C SER A 76 -8.49 -24.37 -0.70
N CYS A 77 -7.37 -24.86 -0.17
CA CYS A 77 -6.07 -24.74 -0.84
C CYS A 77 -5.94 -25.84 -1.90
N SER A 78 -6.32 -25.56 -3.14
CA SER A 78 -6.23 -26.52 -4.25
C SER A 78 -4.92 -26.40 -5.03
N SER A 79 -3.79 -26.62 -4.35
CA SER A 79 -2.49 -26.90 -4.99
C SER A 79 -1.45 -27.34 -3.96
N SER A 80 -1.49 -28.64 -3.64
CA SER A 80 -0.29 -29.49 -3.45
C SER A 80 0.91 -28.90 -2.69
N SER A 81 0.75 -28.57 -1.40
CA SER A 81 1.81 -28.66 -0.37
C SER A 81 1.34 -28.43 1.08
N CYS A 82 0.10 -27.97 1.32
CA CYS A 82 -0.40 -27.70 2.67
C CYS A 82 -1.32 -28.83 3.17
N SER A 83 -0.78 -30.05 3.25
CA SER A 83 -1.49 -31.19 3.83
C SER A 83 -1.55 -31.03 5.36
N SER A 84 -2.70 -30.57 5.86
CA SER A 84 -3.11 -30.46 7.29
C SER A 84 -3.07 -29.04 7.88
N CYS A 85 -3.92 -28.14 7.37
CA CYS A 85 -4.28 -26.92 8.09
C CYS A 85 -5.26 -27.27 9.24
N SER A 86 -4.72 -27.78 10.34
CA SER A 86 -5.47 -27.84 11.61
C SER A 86 -5.78 -26.43 12.11
N SER A 87 -6.85 -26.25 12.87
CA SER A 87 -7.35 -24.95 13.37
C SER A 87 -6.35 -24.11 14.20
N ASN A 88 -5.11 -24.59 14.35
CA ASN A 88 -4.00 -23.98 15.09
C ASN A 88 -2.71 -23.80 14.27
N SER A 89 -2.68 -24.12 12.96
CA SER A 89 -1.44 -24.07 12.17
C SER A 89 -1.35 -22.82 11.29
N SER A 90 -0.69 -21.81 11.83
CA SER A 90 0.39 -20.94 11.31
C SER A 90 0.82 -20.96 9.82
N CYS A 91 0.00 -21.36 8.84
CA CYS A 91 0.44 -21.35 7.43
C CYS A 91 0.74 -19.94 6.88
N CYS A 92 0.19 -18.90 7.52
CA CYS A 92 0.29 -17.52 7.03
C CYS A 92 0.91 -16.57 8.08
N ASP A 93 1.51 -17.10 9.14
CA ASP A 93 2.07 -16.30 10.24
C ASP A 93 3.39 -15.59 9.87
N ASN A 94 4.00 -15.92 8.73
CA ASN A 94 5.24 -15.30 8.25
C ASN A 94 5.06 -14.31 7.08
N ASN A 95 3.82 -13.90 6.75
CA ASN A 95 3.67 -12.80 5.81
C ASN A 95 4.09 -11.51 6.49
N ILE A 96 4.91 -10.70 5.83
CA ILE A 96 5.36 -9.37 6.32
C ILE A 96 4.17 -8.43 6.62
N PHE A 97 2.98 -8.82 6.16
CA PHE A 97 1.68 -8.19 6.31
C PHE A 97 0.84 -8.71 7.49
N SER A 98 1.28 -9.77 8.18
CA SER A 98 0.52 -10.43 9.25
C SER A 98 0.37 -9.55 10.51
N ASP A 99 1.31 -8.63 10.73
CA ASP A 99 1.29 -7.68 11.85
C ASP A 99 0.72 -6.29 11.48
N LEU A 100 0.55 -5.98 10.19
CA LEU A 100 -0.07 -4.73 9.75
C LEU A 100 -1.57 -4.94 9.57
N THR A 101 -2.33 -4.69 10.64
CA THR A 101 -3.80 -4.78 10.62
C THR A 101 -4.46 -3.54 10.01
N ASP A 102 -3.71 -2.45 9.81
CA ASP A 102 -4.22 -1.16 9.34
C ASP A 102 -3.40 -0.59 8.16
N PHE A 103 -3.80 -0.98 6.95
CA PHE A 103 -3.26 -0.43 5.69
C PHE A 103 -3.85 0.94 5.33
N SER A 104 -4.77 1.48 6.13
CA SER A 104 -5.51 2.72 5.81
C SER A 104 -4.60 3.94 5.72
N LYS A 105 -3.42 3.87 6.34
CA LYS A 105 -2.42 4.96 6.37
C LYS A 105 -1.39 4.86 5.24
N ILE A 106 -1.42 3.80 4.44
CA ILE A 106 -0.48 3.61 3.35
C ILE A 106 -1.09 4.19 2.06
N LYS A 107 -0.35 5.12 1.46
CA LYS A 107 -0.64 5.68 0.15
C LYS A 107 0.41 5.19 -0.84
N VAL A 108 -0.03 4.84 -2.04
CA VAL A 108 0.80 4.28 -3.10
C VAL A 108 0.85 5.25 -4.26
N ILE A 109 2.05 5.45 -4.81
CA ILE A 109 2.24 6.26 -6.02
C ILE A 109 1.72 5.50 -7.25
N THR A 110 0.91 6.16 -8.07
CA THR A 110 0.32 5.53 -9.25
C THR A 110 1.25 5.57 -10.45
N MET A 111 1.04 4.69 -11.43
CA MET A 111 1.79 4.71 -12.70
C MET A 111 1.65 6.05 -13.44
N LYS A 112 0.49 6.71 -13.32
CA LYS A 112 0.25 8.05 -13.85
C LYS A 112 1.25 9.09 -13.31
N ALA A 113 1.66 8.97 -12.06
CA ALA A 113 2.67 9.85 -11.48
C ALA A 113 4.07 9.56 -12.05
N VAL A 114 4.39 8.29 -12.30
CA VAL A 114 5.64 7.88 -12.95
C VAL A 114 5.69 8.43 -14.37
N ASP A 115 4.66 8.21 -15.19
CA ASP A 115 4.63 8.63 -16.60
C ASP A 115 4.77 10.16 -16.77
N ASN A 116 4.22 10.94 -15.84
CA ASN A 116 4.23 12.40 -15.93
C ASN A 116 5.45 13.07 -15.30
N PHE A 117 6.18 12.39 -14.41
CA PHE A 117 7.22 13.01 -13.58
C PHE A 117 8.53 12.22 -13.43
N SER A 118 8.65 11.05 -14.07
CA SER A 118 9.90 10.28 -14.18
C SER A 118 10.91 10.91 -15.15
#